data_AF-A0A2V9HJ76-F1
#
_entry.id   AF-A0A2V9HJ76-F1
#
_cell.length_a   1.000
_cell.length_b   1.000
_cell.length_c   1.000
_cell.angle_alpha   90.00
_cell.angle_beta   90.00
_cell.angle_gamma   90.00
#
_symmetry.space_group_name_H-M   'P 1'
#
loop_
_entity.id
_entity.type
_entity.pdbx_description
1 polymer ?
#
loop_
_entity_poly.entity_id
_entity_poly.type
_entity_poly.pdbx_seq_one_letter_code
_entity_poly.pdbx_strand_id
1 'polypeptide(L)' 'NTNRVAMAAGLATFREVLTRENYAHVGKLGKNLTEGYRAIVKKSGLQAYVASAGVNGALMLYPKEIQNYRDWTKIDVDL' A
#
# COMPACT_ATOMS: atom_id res chain seq x y z
N ASN A 1 3.74 -13.23 -27.04
CA ASN A 1 3.26 -13.10 -25.65
C ASN A 1 3.17 -14.43 -24.89
N THR A 2 3.50 -15.60 -25.47
CA THR A 2 3.34 -16.92 -24.82
C THR A 2 4.68 -17.62 -24.61
N ASN A 3 5.65 -16.91 -24.04
CA ASN A 3 6.95 -17.52 -23.80
C ASN A 3 6.86 -18.53 -22.64
N ARG A 4 7.56 -19.67 -22.77
CA ARG A 4 7.43 -20.80 -21.84
C ARG A 4 7.85 -20.43 -20.42
N VAL A 5 8.78 -19.49 -20.27
CA VAL A 5 9.27 -19.01 -18.97
C VAL A 5 8.18 -18.24 -18.23
N ALA A 6 7.51 -17.30 -18.90
CA ALA A 6 6.41 -16.52 -18.33
C ALA A 6 5.21 -17.42 -17.97
N MET A 7 4.90 -18.41 -18.82
CA MET A 7 3.82 -19.35 -18.53
C MET A 7 4.12 -20.22 -17.30
N ALA A 8 5.34 -20.76 -17.19
CA ALA A 8 5.76 -21.53 -16.03
C ALA A 8 5.80 -20.68 -14.75
N ALA A 9 6.36 -19.47 -14.83
CA ALA A 9 6.44 -18.53 -13.71
C ALA A 9 5.05 -18.08 -13.23
N GLY A 10 4.13 -17.78 -14.16
CA GLY A 10 2.75 -17.43 -13.83
C GLY A 10 2.01 -18.57 -13.13
N LEU A 11 2.18 -19.82 -13.61
CA LEU A 11 1.57 -20.99 -12.99
C LEU A 11 2.05 -21.22 -11.56
N ALA A 12 3.36 -21.16 -11.34
CA ALA A 12 3.95 -21.27 -10.00
C ALA A 12 3.48 -20.12 -9.09
N THR A 13 3.48 -18.89 -9.60
CA THR A 13 3.04 -17.69 -8.85
C THR A 13 1.61 -17.85 -8.34
N PHE A 14 0.66 -18.31 -9.18
CA PHE A 14 -0.73 -18.45 -8.76
C PHE A 14 -0.99 -19.66 -7.85
N ARG A 15 -0.26 -20.77 -8.03
CA ARG A 15 -0.48 -21.99 -7.23
C ARG A 15 0.22 -21.95 -5.88
N GLU A 16 1.41 -21.36 -5.83
CA GLU A 16 2.33 -21.55 -4.70
C GLU A 16 2.58 -20.25 -3.93
N VAL A 17 2.53 -19.09 -4.60
CA VAL A 17 2.88 -17.80 -3.99
C VAL A 17 1.65 -16.99 -3.60
N LEU A 18 0.76 -16.71 -4.55
CA LEU A 18 -0.44 -15.88 -4.37
C LEU A 18 -1.62 -16.68 -3.79
N THR A 19 -1.34 -17.52 -2.80
CA THR A 19 -2.33 -18.37 -2.14
C THR A 19 -3.13 -17.55 -1.13
N ARG A 20 -4.34 -18.03 -0.80
CA ARG A 20 -5.19 -17.38 0.21
C ARG A 20 -4.52 -17.28 1.57
N GLU A 21 -3.78 -18.31 1.96
CA GLU A 21 -3.02 -18.34 3.21
C GLU A 21 -1.92 -17.28 3.21
N ASN A 22 -1.13 -17.21 2.15
CA ASN A 22 -0.06 -16.21 2.02
C ASN A 22 -0.63 -14.80 2.01
N TYR A 23 -1.73 -14.55 1.30
CA TYR A 23 -2.44 -13.25 1.34
C TYR A 23 -2.91 -12.88 2.74
N ALA A 24 -3.48 -13.83 3.49
CA ALA A 24 -3.89 -13.59 4.86
C ALA A 24 -2.70 -13.28 5.79
N HIS A 25 -1.57 -13.97 5.60
CA HIS A 25 -0.34 -13.71 6.35
C HIS A 25 0.21 -12.31 6.06
N VAL A 26 0.43 -11.96 4.79
CA VAL A 26 0.97 -10.64 4.44
C VAL A 26 0.00 -9.52 4.76
N GLY A 27 -1.32 -9.76 4.69
CA GLY A 27 -2.34 -8.79 5.10
C GLY A 27 -2.25 -8.43 6.59
N LYS A 28 -1.94 -9.40 7.47
CA LYS A 28 -1.67 -9.14 8.89
C LYS A 28 -0.42 -8.27 9.07
N LEU A 29 0.65 -8.57 8.32
CA LEU A 29 1.88 -7.77 8.36
C LEU A 29 1.64 -6.33 7.87
N GLY A 30 0.92 -6.16 6.76
CA GLY A 30 0.56 -4.84 6.22
C GLY A 30 -0.28 -4.01 7.19
N LYS A 31 -1.22 -4.65 7.90
CA LYS A 31 -2.00 -4.00 8.96
C LYS A 31 -1.11 -3.53 10.11
N ASN A 32 -0.26 -4.42 10.64
CA ASN A 32 0.66 -4.07 11.74
C ASN A 32 1.59 -2.91 11.35
N LEU A 33 2.10 -2.92 10.11
CA LEU A 33 2.97 -1.88 9.58
C LEU A 33 2.24 -0.53 9.48
N THR A 34 1.02 -0.55 8.93
CA THR A 34 0.19 0.65 8.77
C THR A 34 -0.16 1.26 10.13
N GLU A 35 -0.57 0.43 11.10
CA GLU A 35 -0.89 0.88 12.46
C GLU A 35 0.33 1.47 13.16
N GLY A 36 1.50 0.84 13.00
CA GLY A 36 2.77 1.36 13.50
C GLY A 36 3.12 2.73 12.93
N TYR A 37 3.03 2.90 11.61
CA TYR A 37 3.30 4.19 10.98
C TYR A 37 2.30 5.27 11.41
N ARG A 38 1.01 4.95 11.53
CA ARG A 38 0.00 5.89 12.05
C ARG A 38 0.32 6.34 13.47
N ALA A 39 0.79 5.42 14.33
CA ALA A 39 1.20 5.76 15.69
C ALA A 39 2.43 6.69 15.71
N ILE A 40 3.40 6.47 14.82
CA ILE A 40 4.59 7.33 14.68
C ILE A 40 4.18 8.73 14.21
N VAL A 41 3.39 8.82 13.14
CA VAL A 41 2.90 10.10 12.60
C VAL A 41 2.17 10.90 13.68
N LYS A 42 1.26 10.26 14.42
CA LYS A 42 0.54 10.90 15.55
C LYS A 42 1.47 11.44 16.63
N LYS A 43 2.59 10.77 16.92
CA LYS A 43 3.58 11.20 17.92
C LYS A 43 4.52 12.29 17.41
N SER A 44 4.80 12.30 16.10
CA SER A 44 5.79 13.19 15.48
C SER A 44 5.32 14.65 15.33
N GLY A 45 4.01 14.90 15.39
CA GLY A 45 3.44 16.22 15.10
C GLY A 45 3.44 16.60 13.61
N LEU A 46 3.85 15.68 12.73
CA LEU A 46 3.82 15.89 11.28
C LEU A 46 2.39 16.01 10.76
N GLN A 47 2.16 16.96 9.84
CA GLN A 47 0.94 17.03 9.05
C GLN A 47 0.98 15.96 7.95
N ALA A 48 0.71 14.71 8.33
CA ALA A 48 0.77 13.57 7.43
C ALA A 48 -0.28 12.53 7.76
N TYR A 49 -0.56 11.63 6.82
CA TYR A 49 -1.37 10.45 7.04
C TYR A 49 -0.83 9.25 6.26
N VAL A 50 -1.23 8.05 6.67
CA VAL A 50 -0.85 6.79 6.02
C VAL A 50 -2.08 6.17 5.38
N ALA A 51 -2.10 6.16 4.04
CA ALA A 51 -3.06 5.42 3.24
C ALA A 51 -2.56 4.00 2.99
N SER A 52 -3.46 3.02 3.04
CA SER A 52 -3.10 1.62 2.82
C SER A 52 -4.24 0.85 2.18
N ALA A 53 -3.92 -0.02 1.23
CA ALA A 53 -4.80 -1.03 0.65
C ALA A 53 -4.10 -2.40 0.69
N GLY A 54 -4.47 -3.21 1.67
CA GLY A 54 -3.83 -4.51 1.92
C GLY A 54 -2.36 -4.33 2.33
N VAL A 55 -1.45 -4.80 1.49
CA VAL A 55 0.01 -4.73 1.72
C VAL A 55 0.68 -3.53 1.06
N ASN A 56 -0.06 -2.79 0.24
CA ASN A 56 0.43 -1.58 -0.38
C ASN A 56 -0.02 -0.37 0.44
N GLY A 57 0.85 0.60 0.63
CA GLY A 57 0.51 1.82 1.34
C GLY A 57 1.47 2.95 1.00
N ALA A 58 1.03 4.17 1.29
CA ALA A 58 1.76 5.39 1.05
C ALA A 58 1.69 6.30 2.28
N LEU A 59 2.82 6.93 2.59
CA LEU A 59 2.88 8.06 3.52
C LEU A 59 2.65 9.34 2.72
N MET A 60 1.65 10.11 3.14
CA MET A 60 1.27 11.36 2.50
C MET A 60 1.60 12.51 3.44
N LEU A 61 2.47 13.42 3.02
CA LEU A 61 2.85 14.63 3.76
C LEU A 61 1.82 15.75 3.54
N TYR A 62 0.56 15.45 3.84
CA TYR A 62 -0.55 16.36 3.65
C TYR A 62 -1.54 16.18 4.82
N PRO A 63 -2.15 17.24 5.36
CA PRO A 63 -2.96 17.14 6.57
C PRO A 63 -4.30 16.40 6.40
N LYS A 64 -4.80 16.22 5.17
CA LYS A 64 -6.14 15.65 4.91
C LYS A 64 -6.07 14.46 3.96
N GLU A 65 -6.82 13.42 4.24
CA GLU A 65 -6.88 12.25 3.36
C GLU A 65 -7.47 12.59 1.98
N ILE A 66 -6.72 12.22 0.93
CA ILE A 66 -7.14 12.28 -0.47
C ILE A 66 -8.09 11.11 -0.73
N GLN A 67 -9.31 11.41 -1.20
CA GLN A 67 -10.32 10.41 -1.47
C GLN A 67 -10.51 10.14 -2.97
N ASN A 68 -10.12 11.07 -3.83
CA ASN A 68 -10.30 10.94 -5.27
C ASN A 68 -9.24 11.71 -6.07
N TYR A 69 -9.19 11.47 -7.38
CA TYR A 69 -8.20 12.08 -8.26
C TYR A 69 -8.27 13.63 -8.31
N ARG A 70 -9.44 14.24 -8.08
CA ARG A 70 -9.60 15.71 -8.11
C ARG A 70 -9.01 16.37 -6.86
N ASP A 71 -8.91 15.65 -5.75
CA ASP A 71 -8.27 16.18 -4.55
C ASP A 71 -6.79 16.48 -4.80
N TRP A 72 -6.15 15.72 -5.70
CA TRP A 72 -4.75 15.91 -6.09
C TRP A 72 -4.47 17.23 -6.79
N THR A 73 -5.46 17.84 -7.45
CA THR A 73 -5.22 19.11 -8.17
C THR A 73 -4.98 20.29 -7.23
N LYS A 74 -5.11 20.10 -5.92
CA LYS A 74 -4.97 21.13 -4.88
C LYS A 74 -3.73 20.91 -4.00
N ILE A 75 -2.93 19.89 -4.31
CA ILE A 75 -1.79 19.47 -3.49
C ILE A 75 -0.52 19.94 -4.18
N ASP A 76 0.41 20.51 -3.41
CA ASP A 76 1.74 20.93 -3.86
C ASP A 76 1.72 21.92 -5.04
N VAL A 77 0.63 22.68 -5.19
CA VAL A 77 0.42 23.61 -6.31
C VAL A 77 1.22 24.92 -6.14
N ASP A 78 1.59 25.25 -4.90
CA ASP A 78 2.30 26.48 -4.52
C ASP A 78 3.59 26.20 -3.73
N LEU A 79 4.37 25.18 -4.13
CA LEU A 79 5.66 24.85 -3.51
C LEU A 79 6.74 25.93 -3.72
#